data_AF-A0A2V5NLA9-F1
#
_entry.id   AF-A0A2V5NLA9-F1
#
_cell.length_a   1.000
_cell.length_b   1.000
_cell.length_c   1.000
_cell.angle_alpha   90.00
_cell.angle_beta   90.00
_cell.angle_gamma   90.00
#
_symmetry.space_group_name_H-M   'P 1'
#
loop_
_entity.id
_entity.type
_entity.pdbx_description
1 polymer ?
#
loop_
_entity_poly.entity_id
_entity_poly.type
_entity_poly.pdbx_seq_one_letter_code
_entity_poly.pdbx_strand_id
1 'polypeptide(L)'
;MLTGTLLGFLSSGSPSKSSIRTLTFAERVEYQRAIEDVYWRHRIWPKENPDPKPPLNAVMPQTQLEKKVEDYLRDSQASEDYWQRPLTAEQLQAEMDRMARHTRQPEVLSELFGALGNDPFVIAECLARPVLTGRLVADLSAQDRTKLSHSTRTKELSRMSMAATSGNAAYTLPKVREGDPPCTDDTWTPTSLTNVPSTRDGHTAVWTGTEMIVWGGIIDPI
;
A
#
# COMPACT_ATOMS: atom_id res chain seq x y z
N MET A 1 59.00 35.25 -23.13
CA MET A 1 58.69 35.00 -21.71
C MET A 1 57.21 35.25 -21.50
N LEU A 2 56.43 34.20 -21.25
CA LEU A 2 55.05 34.29 -20.79
C LEU A 2 54.77 33.04 -19.94
N THR A 3 54.46 33.30 -18.69
CA THR A 3 54.28 32.38 -17.55
C THR A 3 52.97 31.62 -17.67
N GLY A 4 53.03 30.28 -17.55
CA GLY A 4 51.87 29.42 -17.39
C GLY A 4 51.56 29.16 -15.91
N THR A 5 50.31 29.40 -15.50
CA THR A 5 49.80 29.10 -14.16
C THR A 5 48.85 27.92 -14.26
N LEU A 6 49.23 26.78 -13.67
CA LEU A 6 48.42 25.58 -13.55
C LEU A 6 47.76 25.59 -12.16
N LEU A 7 46.45 25.82 -12.09
CA LEU A 7 45.67 25.65 -10.85
C LEU A 7 45.31 24.18 -10.69
N GLY A 8 45.96 23.51 -9.73
CA GLY A 8 45.56 22.18 -9.27
C GLY A 8 44.30 22.26 -8.41
N PHE A 9 43.23 21.59 -8.85
CA PHE A 9 42.08 21.32 -7.99
C PHE A 9 42.41 20.13 -7.08
N LEU A 10 42.61 20.41 -5.80
CA LEU A 10 42.58 19.42 -4.73
C LEU A 10 41.11 19.02 -4.50
N SER A 11 40.70 17.85 -5.01
CA SER A 11 39.43 17.25 -4.66
C SER A 11 39.50 16.75 -3.22
N SER A 12 38.96 17.52 -2.28
CA SER A 12 38.73 17.07 -0.91
C SER A 12 37.62 16.01 -0.92
N GLY A 13 38.01 14.74 -0.82
CA GLY A 13 37.08 13.65 -0.54
C GLY A 13 36.53 13.80 0.88
N SER A 14 35.29 14.26 1.01
CA SER A 14 34.54 14.15 2.26
C SER A 14 34.06 12.70 2.42
N PRO A 15 34.24 12.07 3.59
CA PRO A 15 33.62 10.77 3.85
C PRO A 15 32.10 10.95 3.88
N SER A 16 31.37 10.23 3.02
CA SER A 16 29.90 10.24 3.04
C SER A 16 29.42 9.64 4.35
N LYS A 17 29.08 10.49 5.33
CA LYS A 17 28.31 10.05 6.49
C LYS A 17 26.95 9.61 5.96
N SER A 18 26.68 8.31 6.03
CA SER A 18 25.36 7.75 5.78
C SER A 18 24.42 8.28 6.87
N SER A 19 23.73 9.40 6.59
CA SER A 19 22.64 9.86 7.43
C SER A 19 21.52 8.82 7.34
N ILE A 20 21.15 8.24 8.48
CA ILE A 20 19.94 7.44 8.62
C ILE A 20 18.79 8.37 8.21
N ARG A 21 18.18 8.09 7.06
CA ARG A 21 17.04 8.86 6.56
C ARG A 21 15.80 8.33 7.26
N THR A 22 15.11 9.18 8.02
CA THR A 22 13.88 8.82 8.73
C THR A 22 12.77 9.73 8.26
N LEU A 23 11.62 9.15 7.88
CA LEU A 23 10.43 9.94 7.52
C LEU A 23 9.67 10.35 8.78
N THR A 24 9.38 11.63 8.89
CA THR A 24 8.46 12.19 9.89
C THR A 24 7.03 11.77 9.63
N PHE A 25 6.18 11.89 10.66
CA PHE A 25 4.74 11.62 10.50
C PHE A 25 4.10 12.51 9.44
N ALA A 26 4.44 13.82 9.43
CA ALA A 26 3.93 14.75 8.44
C ALA A 26 4.30 14.35 7.01
N GLU A 27 5.57 14.02 6.75
CA GLU A 27 6.01 13.53 5.43
C GLU A 27 5.26 12.27 5.01
N ARG A 28 5.06 11.31 5.94
CA ARG A 28 4.28 10.09 5.67
C ARG A 28 2.83 10.40 5.30
N VAL A 29 2.21 11.40 5.91
CA VAL A 29 0.85 11.87 5.56
C VAL A 29 0.82 12.50 4.18
N GLU A 30 1.85 13.26 3.80
CA GLU A 30 1.94 13.83 2.45
C GLU A 30 2.11 12.76 1.37
N TYR A 31 2.97 11.77 1.61
CA TYR A 31 3.11 10.64 0.70
C TYR A 31 1.84 9.79 0.65
N GLN A 32 1.17 9.57 1.79
CA GLN A 32 -0.12 8.89 1.81
C GLN A 32 -1.15 9.62 0.95
N ARG A 33 -1.23 10.95 1.06
CA ARG A 33 -2.10 11.78 0.21
C ARG A 33 -1.78 11.60 -1.26
N ALA A 34 -0.50 11.60 -1.64
CA ALA A 34 -0.07 11.42 -3.02
C ALA A 34 -0.47 10.03 -3.57
N ILE A 35 -0.30 8.98 -2.77
CA ILE A 35 -0.72 7.61 -3.09
C ILE A 35 -2.24 7.55 -3.30
N GLU A 36 -3.01 8.11 -2.37
CA GLU A 36 -4.47 8.12 -2.44
C GLU A 36 -4.99 8.97 -3.59
N ASP A 37 -4.29 10.04 -3.98
CA ASP A 37 -4.66 10.85 -5.14
C ASP A 37 -4.53 10.04 -6.44
N VAL A 38 -3.42 9.30 -6.60
CA VAL A 38 -3.25 8.39 -7.74
C VAL A 38 -4.36 7.35 -7.76
N TYR A 39 -4.61 6.66 -6.65
CA TYR A 39 -5.71 5.69 -6.58
C TYR A 39 -7.07 6.31 -6.85
N TRP A 40 -7.32 7.50 -6.31
CA TRP A 40 -8.57 8.19 -6.52
C TRP A 40 -8.74 8.55 -8.00
N ARG A 41 -7.73 9.07 -8.69
CA ARG A 41 -7.80 9.37 -10.14
C ARG A 41 -8.15 8.14 -10.97
N HIS A 42 -7.55 6.99 -10.69
CA HIS A 42 -7.78 5.72 -11.38
C HIS A 42 -9.07 5.00 -10.94
N ARG A 43 -9.74 5.46 -9.89
CA ARG A 43 -11.02 4.90 -9.47
C ARG A 43 -12.13 5.22 -10.47
N ILE A 44 -12.89 4.20 -10.85
CA ILE A 44 -14.03 4.34 -11.76
C ILE A 44 -15.05 5.32 -11.18
N TRP A 45 -15.41 6.32 -11.97
CA TRP A 45 -16.50 7.25 -11.70
C TRP A 45 -17.65 6.92 -12.66
N PRO A 46 -18.78 6.38 -12.17
CA PRO A 46 -19.91 5.98 -13.01
C PRO A 46 -20.38 7.11 -13.92
N LYS A 47 -20.66 6.80 -15.19
CA LYS A 47 -21.15 7.80 -16.17
C LYS A 47 -22.57 8.26 -15.84
N GLU A 48 -23.27 7.46 -15.05
CA GLU A 48 -24.62 7.72 -14.52
C GLU A 48 -24.60 8.76 -13.40
N ASN A 49 -23.44 9.05 -12.81
CA ASN A 49 -23.33 10.12 -11.82
C ASN A 49 -23.41 11.48 -12.54
N PRO A 50 -24.41 12.32 -12.21
CA PRO A 50 -24.58 13.63 -12.84
C PRO A 50 -23.50 14.63 -12.39
N ASP A 51 -22.90 14.40 -11.22
CA ASP A 51 -21.89 15.26 -10.63
C ASP A 51 -20.48 14.89 -11.12
N PRO A 52 -19.59 15.89 -11.31
CA PRO A 52 -18.19 15.62 -11.60
C PRO A 52 -17.54 14.88 -10.42
N LYS A 53 -16.54 14.07 -10.74
CA LYS A 53 -15.76 13.35 -9.72
C LYS A 53 -15.19 14.34 -8.71
N PRO A 54 -15.53 14.22 -7.41
CA PRO A 54 -15.07 15.16 -6.40
C PRO A 54 -13.55 15.07 -6.21
N PRO A 55 -12.90 16.14 -5.73
CA PRO A 55 -11.49 16.10 -5.38
C PRO A 55 -11.23 15.16 -4.18
N LEU A 56 -10.01 14.64 -4.07
CA LEU A 56 -9.65 13.68 -3.00
C LEU A 56 -9.98 14.22 -1.61
N ASN A 57 -9.71 15.49 -1.32
CA ASN A 57 -9.95 16.10 -0.01
C ASN A 57 -11.43 16.10 0.41
N ALA A 58 -12.36 16.05 -0.53
CA ALA A 58 -13.79 15.97 -0.26
C ALA A 58 -14.22 14.55 0.16
N VAL A 59 -13.56 13.52 -0.37
CA VAL A 59 -13.85 12.10 -0.06
C VAL A 59 -12.96 11.53 1.04
N MET A 60 -11.77 12.10 1.22
CA MET A 60 -10.78 11.71 2.21
C MET A 60 -10.08 12.96 2.78
N PRO A 61 -10.64 13.55 3.86
CA PRO A 61 -10.03 14.68 4.53
C PRO A 61 -8.67 14.33 5.14
N GLN A 62 -7.87 15.35 5.47
CA GLN A 62 -6.54 15.19 6.07
C GLN A 62 -6.56 14.34 7.34
N THR A 63 -7.56 14.48 8.20
CA THR A 63 -7.68 13.69 9.44
C THR A 63 -7.84 12.19 9.16
N GLN A 64 -8.47 11.82 8.05
CA GLN A 64 -8.58 10.42 7.64
C GLN A 64 -7.25 9.88 7.11
N LEU A 65 -6.47 10.71 6.40
CA LEU A 65 -5.13 10.35 5.97
C LEU A 65 -4.20 10.15 7.18
N GLU A 66 -4.23 11.07 8.15
CA GLU A 66 -3.48 10.96 9.41
C GLU A 66 -3.84 9.68 10.16
N LYS A 67 -5.13 9.36 10.25
CA LYS A 67 -5.60 8.12 10.86
C LYS A 67 -5.09 6.88 10.12
N LYS A 68 -5.12 6.85 8.78
CA LYS A 68 -4.56 5.74 8.00
C LYS A 68 -3.07 5.57 8.25
N VAL A 69 -2.33 6.68 8.36
CA VAL A 69 -0.89 6.64 8.67
C VAL A 69 -0.64 6.07 10.06
N GLU A 70 -1.42 6.52 11.05
CA GLU A 70 -1.34 6.00 12.40
C GLU A 70 -1.66 4.50 12.47
N ASP A 71 -2.73 4.07 11.80
CA ASP A 71 -3.19 2.68 11.81
C ASP A 71 -2.14 1.75 11.17
N TYR A 72 -1.56 2.10 10.01
CA TYR A 72 -0.52 1.23 9.42
C TYR A 72 0.77 1.22 10.24
N LEU A 73 1.15 2.33 10.88
CA LEU A 73 2.33 2.38 11.73
C LEU A 73 2.13 1.50 12.97
N ARG A 74 0.93 1.54 13.55
CA ARG A 74 0.53 0.68 14.67
C ARG A 74 0.56 -0.78 14.27
N ASP A 75 0.01 -1.13 13.11
CA ASP A 75 0.02 -2.51 12.60
C ASP A 75 1.44 -2.99 12.28
N SER A 76 2.29 -2.10 11.75
CA SER A 76 3.70 -2.40 11.50
C SER A 76 4.41 -2.72 12.82
N GLN A 77 4.20 -1.90 13.85
CA GLN A 77 4.80 -2.14 15.17
C GLN A 77 4.29 -3.44 15.81
N ALA A 78 2.98 -3.64 15.82
CA ALA A 78 2.37 -4.84 16.39
C ALA A 78 2.83 -6.12 15.69
N SER A 79 3.07 -6.06 14.38
CA SER A 79 3.65 -7.17 13.62
C SER A 79 5.08 -7.46 14.06
N GLU A 80 5.93 -6.44 14.21
CA GLU A 80 7.32 -6.63 14.69
C GLU A 80 7.35 -7.25 16.10
N ASP A 81 6.48 -6.79 16.99
CA ASP A 81 6.36 -7.28 18.36
C ASP A 81 5.87 -8.74 18.40
N TYR A 82 4.85 -9.08 17.61
CA TYR A 82 4.26 -10.43 17.57
C TYR A 82 5.22 -11.47 16.97
N TRP A 83 5.87 -11.12 15.86
CA TRP A 83 6.76 -12.02 15.14
C TRP A 83 8.19 -12.05 15.70
N GLN A 84 8.52 -11.16 16.65
CA GLN A 84 9.87 -10.93 17.19
C GLN A 84 10.94 -10.79 16.10
N ARG A 85 10.53 -10.33 14.92
CA ARG A 85 11.37 -10.14 13.74
C ARG A 85 10.98 -8.83 13.10
N PRO A 86 11.87 -7.82 13.10
CA PRO A 86 11.60 -6.58 12.38
C PRO A 86 11.43 -6.87 10.89
N LEU A 87 10.56 -6.11 10.21
CA LEU A 87 10.50 -6.14 8.75
C LEU A 87 11.86 -5.74 8.20
N THR A 88 12.51 -6.64 7.48
CA THR A 88 13.86 -6.40 6.98
C THR A 88 13.86 -5.61 5.68
N ALA A 89 14.97 -4.94 5.40
CA ALA A 89 15.22 -4.26 4.13
C ALA A 89 15.00 -5.18 2.93
N GLU A 90 15.46 -6.44 3.03
CA GLU A 90 15.31 -7.43 1.97
C GLU A 90 13.85 -7.82 1.75
N GLN A 91 13.05 -7.90 2.81
CA GLN A 91 11.61 -8.18 2.69
C GLN A 91 10.87 -7.04 2.01
N LEU A 92 11.20 -5.79 2.35
CA LEU A 92 10.62 -4.61 1.70
C LEU A 92 11.04 -4.52 0.23
N GLN A 93 12.32 -4.78 -0.09
CA GLN A 93 12.79 -4.86 -1.47
C GLN A 93 12.08 -5.98 -2.24
N ALA A 94 11.94 -7.17 -1.66
CA ALA A 94 11.24 -8.29 -2.28
C ALA A 94 9.76 -7.96 -2.54
N GLU A 95 9.12 -7.20 -1.64
CA GLU A 95 7.75 -6.74 -1.84
C GLU A 95 7.66 -5.71 -2.98
N MET A 96 8.57 -4.75 -3.04
CA MET A 96 8.66 -3.79 -4.17
C MET A 96 8.83 -4.52 -5.51
N ASP A 97 9.73 -5.50 -5.57
CA ASP A 97 9.94 -6.31 -6.75
C ASP A 97 8.70 -7.14 -7.10
N ARG A 98 8.04 -7.73 -6.10
CA ARG A 98 6.80 -8.49 -6.29
C ARG A 98 5.73 -7.61 -6.91
N MET A 99 5.54 -6.39 -6.40
CA MET A 99 4.60 -5.41 -6.95
C MET A 99 4.92 -5.12 -8.42
N ALA A 100 6.18 -4.84 -8.75
CA ALA A 100 6.59 -4.54 -10.12
C ALA A 100 6.43 -5.72 -11.09
N ARG A 101 6.62 -6.97 -10.62
CA ARG A 101 6.53 -8.18 -11.47
C ARG A 101 5.11 -8.70 -11.66
N HIS A 102 4.24 -8.50 -10.67
CA HIS A 102 2.92 -9.15 -10.61
C HIS A 102 1.73 -8.19 -10.56
N THR A 103 1.97 -6.88 -10.65
CA THR A 103 0.86 -5.91 -10.78
C THR A 103 0.06 -6.19 -12.05
N ARG A 104 -1.26 -6.05 -11.95
CA ARG A 104 -2.18 -6.04 -13.10
C ARG A 104 -2.41 -4.63 -13.63
N GLN A 105 -1.87 -3.61 -12.97
CA GLN A 105 -1.99 -2.20 -13.35
C GLN A 105 -0.58 -1.58 -13.34
N PRO A 106 0.28 -1.90 -14.33
CA PRO A 106 1.65 -1.39 -14.39
C PRO A 106 1.71 0.12 -14.57
N GLU A 107 0.74 0.72 -15.25
CA GLU A 107 0.65 2.17 -15.45
C GLU A 107 0.39 2.88 -14.12
N VAL A 108 -0.58 2.39 -13.34
CA VAL A 108 -0.90 2.94 -12.01
C VAL A 108 0.28 2.79 -11.06
N LEU A 109 0.96 1.65 -11.08
CA LEU A 109 2.16 1.43 -10.26
C LEU A 109 3.29 2.39 -10.63
N SER A 110 3.49 2.64 -11.92
CA SER A 110 4.50 3.60 -12.40
C SER A 110 4.16 5.03 -11.99
N GLU A 111 2.88 5.41 -12.06
CA GLU A 111 2.40 6.69 -11.54
C GLU A 111 2.57 6.82 -10.03
N LEU A 112 2.33 5.75 -9.25
CA LEU A 112 2.58 5.73 -7.82
C LEU A 112 4.06 5.96 -7.51
N PHE A 113 4.97 5.28 -8.22
CA PHE A 113 6.41 5.50 -8.05
C PHE A 113 6.79 6.95 -8.40
N GLY A 114 6.24 7.49 -9.50
CA GLY A 114 6.41 8.88 -9.89
C GLY A 114 5.91 9.87 -8.83
N ALA A 115 4.73 9.62 -8.24
CA ALA A 115 4.14 10.44 -7.19
C ALA A 115 4.97 10.43 -5.89
N LEU A 116 5.71 9.36 -5.65
CA LEU A 116 6.68 9.23 -4.55
C LEU A 116 8.09 9.71 -4.93
N GLY A 117 8.22 10.43 -6.04
CA GLY A 117 9.49 11.01 -6.50
C GLY A 117 10.49 9.98 -7.04
N ASN A 118 10.04 8.76 -7.35
CA ASN A 118 10.89 7.62 -7.70
C ASN A 118 11.99 7.33 -6.67
N ASP A 119 11.76 7.71 -5.40
CA ASP A 119 12.69 7.49 -4.30
C ASP A 119 12.49 6.07 -3.73
N PRO A 120 13.46 5.14 -3.90
CA PRO A 120 13.32 3.76 -3.46
C PRO A 120 13.04 3.63 -1.96
N PHE A 121 13.59 4.54 -1.16
CA PHE A 121 13.38 4.54 0.29
C PHE A 121 11.94 4.93 0.65
N VAL A 122 11.41 5.97 0.00
CA VAL A 122 10.01 6.39 0.21
C VAL A 122 9.04 5.32 -0.28
N ILE A 123 9.33 4.69 -1.43
CA ILE A 123 8.50 3.60 -1.96
C ILE A 123 8.49 2.40 -0.99
N ALA A 124 9.65 2.01 -0.45
CA ALA A 124 9.73 0.94 0.54
C ALA A 124 8.90 1.25 1.79
N GLU A 125 9.05 2.46 2.34
CA GLU A 125 8.47 2.84 3.64
C GLU A 125 6.99 3.24 3.60
N CYS A 126 6.54 3.87 2.51
CA CYS A 126 5.18 4.40 2.38
C CYS A 126 4.27 3.56 1.49
N LEU A 127 4.81 2.76 0.57
CA LEU A 127 4.01 1.93 -0.32
C LEU A 127 4.16 0.43 -0.03
N ALA A 128 5.40 -0.08 0.06
CA ALA A 128 5.62 -1.52 0.25
C ALA A 128 5.33 -1.98 1.69
N ARG A 129 5.78 -1.23 2.70
CA ARG A 129 5.60 -1.58 4.12
C ARG A 129 4.12 -1.74 4.50
N PRO A 130 3.21 -0.79 4.22
CA PRO A 130 1.79 -0.97 4.55
C PRO A 130 1.14 -2.18 3.86
N VAL A 131 1.50 -2.44 2.60
CA VAL A 131 0.98 -3.58 1.82
C VAL A 131 1.47 -4.91 2.40
N LEU A 132 2.76 -5.00 2.75
CA LEU A 132 3.36 -6.19 3.33
C LEU A 132 2.78 -6.49 4.73
N THR A 133 2.71 -5.46 5.58
CA THR A 133 2.13 -5.58 6.92
C THR A 133 0.66 -6.00 6.85
N GLY A 134 -0.14 -5.36 5.99
CA GLY A 134 -1.55 -5.70 5.83
C GLY A 134 -1.76 -7.15 5.41
N ARG A 135 -0.91 -7.67 4.52
CA ARG A 135 -0.93 -9.10 4.14
C ARG A 135 -0.54 -10.02 5.29
N LEU A 136 0.50 -9.68 6.04
CA LEU A 136 0.95 -10.47 7.18
C LEU A 136 -0.11 -10.56 8.28
N VAL A 137 -0.79 -9.45 8.56
CA VAL A 137 -1.93 -9.38 9.50
C VAL A 137 -3.11 -10.20 8.98
N ALA A 138 -3.43 -10.13 7.68
CA ALA A 138 -4.49 -10.93 7.08
C ALA A 138 -4.20 -12.43 7.13
N ASP A 139 -2.96 -12.85 6.82
CA ASP A 139 -2.53 -14.25 6.87
C ASP A 139 -2.61 -14.82 8.30
N LEU A 140 -2.29 -14.01 9.32
CA LEU A 140 -2.49 -14.36 10.72
C LEU A 140 -3.97 -14.62 11.03
N SER A 141 -4.87 -13.74 10.59
CA SER A 141 -6.31 -13.92 10.83
C SER A 141 -6.87 -15.18 10.16
N ALA A 142 -6.31 -15.57 9.01
CA ALA A 142 -6.68 -16.80 8.31
C ALA A 142 -6.13 -18.06 9.01
N GLN A 143 -4.91 -18.01 9.54
CA GLN A 143 -4.34 -19.09 10.37
C GLN A 143 -5.03 -19.20 11.74
N ASP A 144 -5.46 -18.09 12.33
CA ASP A 144 -6.26 -18.10 13.55
C ASP A 144 -7.66 -18.66 13.29
N ARG A 145 -8.28 -18.41 12.12
CA ARG A 145 -9.54 -19.08 11.74
C ARG A 145 -9.42 -20.60 11.64
N THR A 146 -8.26 -21.14 11.27
CA THR A 146 -8.03 -22.60 11.30
C THR A 146 -7.64 -23.12 12.69
N LYS A 147 -7.15 -22.25 13.59
CA LYS A 147 -6.76 -22.58 14.97
C LYS A 147 -7.82 -22.26 16.02
N LEU A 148 -8.87 -21.51 15.69
CA LEU A 148 -10.04 -21.23 16.55
C LEU A 148 -11.00 -22.44 16.69
N SER A 149 -10.43 -23.65 16.70
CA SER A 149 -10.93 -24.73 17.55
C SER A 149 -10.41 -24.61 18.99
N HIS A 150 -9.39 -23.79 19.29
CA HIS A 150 -8.96 -23.55 20.68
C HIS A 150 -8.36 -22.16 20.93
N SER A 151 -8.97 -21.49 21.90
CA SER A 151 -8.41 -20.47 22.80
C SER A 151 -8.47 -19.01 22.37
N THR A 152 -9.40 -18.31 23.02
CA THR A 152 -9.57 -16.86 23.11
C THR A 152 -8.42 -16.19 23.88
N ARG A 153 -7.73 -15.21 23.28
CA ARG A 153 -7.14 -14.09 24.05
C ARG A 153 -6.80 -12.90 23.16
N THR A 154 -7.75 -11.98 23.00
CA THR A 154 -7.50 -10.63 22.47
C THR A 154 -8.00 -9.62 23.50
N LYS A 155 -7.08 -8.92 24.19
CA LYS A 155 -7.32 -7.59 24.81
C LYS A 155 -6.16 -6.91 25.54
N GLU A 156 -4.90 -7.33 25.41
CA GLU A 156 -3.87 -6.82 26.33
C GLU A 156 -2.53 -6.42 25.71
N LEU A 157 -2.53 -5.62 24.63
CA LEU A 157 -1.30 -4.97 24.15
C LEU A 157 -1.57 -3.51 23.72
N SER A 158 -2.28 -2.77 24.57
CA SER A 158 -2.46 -1.32 24.42
C SER A 158 -1.54 -0.60 25.40
N ARG A 159 -0.25 -0.57 25.05
CA ARG A 159 0.79 0.37 25.51
C ARG A 159 2.12 -0.23 25.08
N MET A 160 2.78 0.35 24.08
CA MET A 160 4.19 0.77 24.15
C MET A 160 4.73 1.32 22.81
N SER A 161 5.44 2.45 22.96
CA SER A 161 6.51 3.07 22.17
C SER A 161 6.45 3.17 20.63
N MET A 162 6.54 4.42 20.14
CA MET A 162 6.47 4.87 18.75
C MET A 162 7.86 5.09 18.11
N ALA A 163 8.69 4.06 17.95
CA ALA A 163 9.98 4.25 17.27
C ALA A 163 10.45 3.01 16.48
N ALA A 164 10.01 2.92 15.23
CA ALA A 164 10.61 2.01 14.25
C ALA A 164 11.85 2.69 13.64
N THR A 165 13.04 2.19 13.98
CA THR A 165 14.31 2.59 13.34
C THR A 165 14.63 1.63 12.21
N SER A 166 14.40 2.05 10.96
CA SER A 166 14.81 1.32 9.76
C SER A 166 16.27 1.67 9.44
N GLY A 167 17.20 0.74 9.67
CA GLY A 167 18.63 0.96 9.46
C GLY A 167 19.00 0.92 7.98
N ASN A 168 19.64 1.99 7.49
CA ASN A 168 20.53 2.11 6.31
C ASN A 168 20.31 1.16 5.11
N ALA A 169 19.06 0.84 4.79
CA ALA A 169 18.72 -0.06 3.69
C ALA A 169 18.87 0.67 2.34
N ALA A 170 19.80 0.20 1.51
CA ALA A 170 19.94 0.66 0.15
C ALA A 170 18.92 -0.07 -0.74
N TYR A 171 17.75 0.54 -0.95
CA TYR A 171 16.72 0.02 -1.84
C TYR A 171 17.06 0.32 -3.31
N THR A 172 16.67 -0.58 -4.21
CA THR A 172 16.77 -0.40 -5.65
C THR A 172 15.37 -0.25 -6.24
N LEU A 173 15.16 0.77 -7.07
CA LEU A 173 13.89 0.96 -7.78
C LEU A 173 13.66 -0.22 -8.74
N PRO A 174 12.59 -1.02 -8.56
CA PRO A 174 12.30 -2.09 -9.50
C PRO A 174 11.78 -1.53 -10.82
N LYS A 175 12.13 -2.17 -11.94
CA LYS A 175 11.57 -1.85 -13.25
C LYS A 175 10.17 -2.44 -13.35
N VAL A 176 9.16 -1.59 -13.52
CA VAL A 176 7.79 -2.00 -13.82
C VAL A 176 7.75 -2.55 -15.25
N ARG A 177 7.05 -3.67 -15.46
CA ARG A 177 6.87 -4.24 -16.80
C ARG A 177 5.95 -3.32 -17.61
N GLU A 178 6.50 -2.54 -18.53
CA GLU A 178 5.75 -1.89 -19.61
C GLU A 178 5.58 -2.90 -20.74
N GLY A 179 4.36 -3.30 -21.09
CA GLY A 179 4.16 -4.13 -22.28
C GLY A 179 2.91 -4.98 -22.40
N ASP A 180 2.07 -5.08 -21.37
CA ASP A 180 0.76 -5.71 -21.52
C ASP A 180 -0.28 -4.65 -21.94
N PRO A 181 -1.23 -4.96 -22.83
CA PRO A 181 -2.24 -4.01 -23.26
C PRO A 181 -3.00 -3.47 -22.04
N PRO A 182 -3.44 -2.19 -22.08
CA PRO A 182 -4.16 -1.59 -20.96
C PRO A 182 -5.32 -2.49 -20.58
N CYS A 183 -5.42 -2.83 -19.28
CA CYS A 183 -6.57 -3.55 -18.79
C CYS A 183 -7.83 -2.78 -19.18
N THR A 184 -8.81 -3.50 -19.73
CA THR A 184 -10.11 -2.94 -20.07
C THR A 184 -10.73 -2.38 -18.79
N ASP A 185 -11.33 -1.18 -18.87
CA ASP A 185 -12.11 -0.63 -17.75
C ASP A 185 -13.08 -1.69 -17.22
N ASP A 186 -13.13 -1.89 -15.90
CA ASP A 186 -14.12 -2.75 -15.25
C ASP A 186 -15.51 -2.10 -15.37
N THR A 187 -16.11 -2.24 -16.55
CA THR A 187 -17.46 -1.77 -16.83
C THR A 187 -18.47 -2.77 -16.29
N TRP A 188 -18.92 -2.53 -15.06
CA TRP A 188 -20.05 -3.24 -14.48
C TRP A 188 -21.34 -2.72 -15.11
N THR A 189 -22.10 -3.60 -15.76
CA THR A 189 -23.46 -3.27 -16.20
C THR A 189 -24.40 -3.60 -15.04
N PRO A 190 -25.17 -2.64 -14.50
CA PRO A 190 -26.11 -2.94 -13.43
C PRO A 190 -27.12 -4.00 -13.89
N THR A 191 -27.21 -5.09 -13.13
CA THR A 191 -28.20 -6.14 -13.37
C THR A 191 -29.56 -5.70 -12.85
N SER A 192 -30.63 -6.18 -13.49
CA SER A 192 -32.00 -5.87 -13.06
C SER A 192 -32.25 -6.28 -11.60
N LEU A 193 -32.94 -5.41 -10.86
CA LEU A 193 -33.44 -5.72 -9.51
C LEU A 193 -34.78 -6.48 -9.53
N THR A 194 -35.36 -6.75 -10.70
CA THR A 194 -36.58 -7.58 -10.79
C THR A 194 -36.24 -9.06 -10.68
N ASN A 195 -36.97 -9.77 -9.81
CA ASN A 195 -36.77 -11.19 -9.49
C ASN A 195 -35.38 -11.53 -8.91
N VAL A 196 -34.71 -10.58 -8.26
CA VAL A 196 -33.46 -10.88 -7.53
C VAL A 196 -33.74 -11.75 -6.30
N PRO A 197 -32.81 -12.65 -5.94
CA PRO A 197 -32.90 -13.37 -4.67
C PRO A 197 -32.98 -12.38 -3.49
N SER A 198 -33.71 -12.74 -2.44
CA SER A 198 -33.69 -12.01 -1.17
C SER A 198 -32.26 -11.82 -0.68
N THR A 199 -32.00 -10.71 0.02
CA THR A 199 -30.69 -10.43 0.63
C THR A 199 -30.25 -11.58 1.53
N ARG A 200 -28.98 -11.99 1.41
CA ARG A 200 -28.40 -13.12 2.13
C ARG A 200 -27.12 -12.71 2.82
N ASP A 201 -27.01 -13.05 4.10
CA ASP A 201 -25.77 -12.92 4.86
C ASP A 201 -25.03 -14.26 4.95
N GLY A 202 -23.71 -14.20 5.10
CA GLY A 202 -22.84 -15.37 5.20
C GLY A 202 -22.73 -16.21 3.93
N HIS A 203 -22.99 -15.63 2.75
CA HIS A 203 -22.83 -16.32 1.47
C HIS A 203 -21.35 -16.49 1.10
N THR A 204 -21.05 -17.49 0.26
CA THR A 204 -19.73 -17.63 -0.38
C THR A 204 -19.82 -17.19 -1.83
N ALA A 205 -18.82 -16.43 -2.30
CA ALA A 205 -18.75 -15.97 -3.68
C ALA A 205 -17.38 -16.31 -4.29
N VAL A 206 -17.38 -16.77 -5.55
CA VAL A 206 -16.17 -16.96 -6.35
C VAL A 206 -16.33 -16.29 -7.70
N TRP A 207 -15.27 -15.60 -8.13
CA TRP A 207 -15.17 -14.94 -9.44
C TRP A 207 -14.46 -15.86 -10.44
N THR A 208 -15.10 -16.15 -11.57
CA THR A 208 -14.53 -17.00 -12.63
C THR A 208 -13.69 -16.23 -13.65
N GLY A 209 -13.67 -14.89 -13.55
CA GLY A 209 -13.12 -14.00 -14.57
C GLY A 209 -14.20 -13.33 -15.41
N THR A 210 -15.36 -13.97 -15.59
CA THR A 210 -16.51 -13.44 -16.35
C THR A 210 -17.81 -13.46 -15.55
N GLU A 211 -17.91 -14.29 -14.52
CA GLU A 211 -19.13 -14.48 -13.74
C GLU A 211 -18.80 -14.51 -12.24
N MET A 212 -19.71 -13.96 -11.44
CA MET A 212 -19.70 -14.13 -9.99
C MET A 212 -20.66 -15.25 -9.63
N ILE A 213 -20.14 -16.34 -9.09
CA ILE A 213 -20.94 -17.46 -8.60
C ILE A 213 -21.12 -17.27 -7.10
N VAL A 214 -22.36 -17.10 -6.65
CA VAL A 214 -22.73 -16.93 -5.24
C VAL A 214 -23.57 -18.13 -4.78
N TRP A 215 -23.21 -18.76 -3.66
CA TRP A 215 -23.98 -19.88 -3.09
C TRP A 215 -24.03 -19.85 -1.57
N GLY A 216 -25.06 -20.51 -1.03
CA GLY A 216 -25.32 -20.55 0.41
C GLY A 216 -25.89 -19.25 0.95
N GLY A 217 -25.63 -18.99 2.24
CA GLY A 217 -26.13 -17.83 2.98
C GLY A 217 -27.53 -18.03 3.58
N ILE A 218 -27.78 -17.33 4.67
CA ILE A 218 -29.06 -17.29 5.38
C ILE A 218 -29.84 -16.07 4.86
N ILE A 219 -31.12 -16.27 4.58
CA ILE A 219 -32.02 -15.16 4.20
C ILE A 219 -32.19 -14.30 5.44
N ASP A 220 -31.86 -13.02 5.36
CA ASP A 220 -32.26 -12.07 6.40
C ASP A 220 -33.78 -11.88 6.29
N PRO A 221 -34.57 -12.28 7.31
CA PRO A 221 -35.98 -11.95 7.32
C PRO A 221 -36.09 -10.45 7.63
N ILE A 222 -36.32 -9.65 6.59
CA ILE A 222 -36.82 -8.28 6.73
C ILE A 222 -38.27 -8.33 7.19
#